data_AF-A0A1I4XF22-F1
#
_entry.id   AF-A0A1I4XF22-F1
#
_cell.length_a   1.000
_cell.length_b   1.000
_cell.length_c   1.000
_cell.angle_alpha   90.00
_cell.angle_beta   90.00
_cell.angle_gamma   90.00
#
_symmetry.space_group_name_H-M   'P 1'
#
loop_
_entity.id
_entity.type
_entity.pdbx_description
1 polymer ?
#
loop_
_entity_poly.entity_id
_entity_poly.type
_entity_poly.pdbx_seq_one_letter_code
_entity_poly.pdbx_strand_id
1 'polypeptide(L)'
;MTNDELIGGLEQLKNLLISVATGGPRINDVEHRYQQTFLVVAAELASRRIENPITFGSLWDWYGRWSSGDLPTYQSRRDFIGELVNSVINLIRTGRQDLPPPTRWQRVDRCVGELRDRLASSSTEEQFQTVGLLGREALISLGQVVFDPTRHPSTDGVQPSPTDGKRMLEAFIATELAGGAYEEGRRHAKSALEFAVALQHRRTATFRDAAMCAEATTAVVNLIAIVAGRRDPK
;
A
#
# COMPACT_ATOMS: atom_id res chain seq x y z
N MET A 1 -24.62 15.87 3.21
CA MET A 1 -23.56 15.79 4.24
C MET A 1 -22.31 16.46 3.68
N THR A 2 -21.58 17.23 4.46
CA THR A 2 -20.28 17.81 4.04
C THR A 2 -19.18 16.74 4.03
N ASN A 3 -18.00 17.05 3.48
CA ASN A 3 -16.85 16.14 3.56
C ASN A 3 -16.43 15.90 5.01
N ASP A 4 -16.42 16.96 5.84
CA ASP A 4 -16.02 16.87 7.24
C ASP A 4 -17.01 16.05 8.06
N GLU A 5 -18.32 16.18 7.80
CA GLU A 5 -19.35 15.36 8.43
C GLU A 5 -19.20 13.88 8.05
N LEU A 6 -18.93 13.58 6.77
CA LEU A 6 -18.73 12.21 6.30
C LEU A 6 -17.47 11.58 6.89
N ILE A 7 -16.37 12.33 6.93
CA ILE A 7 -15.12 11.91 7.57
C ILE A 7 -15.35 11.66 9.06
N GLY A 8 -16.08 12.55 9.75
CA GLY A 8 -16.44 12.37 11.15
C GLY A 8 -17.24 11.08 11.38
N GLY A 9 -18.21 10.78 10.51
CA GLY A 9 -18.96 9.52 10.56
C GLY A 9 -18.07 8.29 10.37
N LEU A 10 -17.16 8.31 9.40
CA LEU A 10 -16.19 7.23 9.16
C LEU A 10 -15.24 7.04 10.35
N GLU A 11 -14.75 8.13 10.96
CA GLU A 11 -13.90 8.06 12.15
C GLU A 11 -14.66 7.49 13.37
N GLN A 12 -15.95 7.84 13.53
CA GLN A 12 -16.79 7.23 14.57
C GLN A 12 -16.95 5.72 14.38
N LEU A 13 -17.24 5.26 13.15
CA LEU A 13 -17.34 3.84 12.84
C LEU A 13 -16.03 3.11 13.11
N LYS A 14 -14.90 3.65 12.61
CA LYS A 14 -13.55 3.13 12.84
C LYS A 14 -13.26 2.95 14.33
N ASN A 15 -13.49 4.00 15.11
CA ASN A 15 -13.21 3.98 16.55
C ASN A 15 -14.07 2.95 17.28
N LEU A 16 -15.34 2.82 16.89
CA LEU A 16 -16.24 1.87 17.53
C LEU A 16 -15.87 0.42 17.19
N LEU A 17 -15.58 0.13 15.92
CA LEU A 17 -15.09 -1.17 15.45
C LEU A 17 -13.81 -1.60 16.18
N ILE A 18 -12.85 -0.68 16.34
CA ILE A 18 -11.61 -0.95 17.09
C ILE A 18 -11.90 -1.18 18.58
N SER A 19 -12.72 -0.31 19.19
CA SER A 19 -12.97 -0.31 20.62
C SER A 19 -13.63 -1.61 21.08
N VAL A 20 -14.70 -2.06 20.42
CA VAL A 20 -15.38 -3.32 20.79
C VAL A 20 -14.50 -4.55 20.61
N ALA A 21 -13.56 -4.50 19.68
CA ALA A 21 -12.64 -5.59 19.40
C ALA A 21 -11.36 -5.56 20.24
N THR A 22 -11.14 -4.53 21.08
CA THR A 22 -9.91 -4.37 21.89
C THR A 22 -10.17 -4.14 23.38
N GLY A 23 -11.30 -4.64 23.89
CA GLY A 23 -11.64 -4.58 25.32
C GLY A 23 -12.46 -3.36 25.74
N GLY A 24 -13.09 -2.68 24.78
CA GLY A 24 -13.98 -1.55 25.03
C GLY A 24 -15.41 -1.94 25.44
N PRO A 25 -16.43 -1.16 25.03
CA PRO A 25 -17.80 -1.37 25.48
C PRO A 25 -18.40 -2.68 24.94
N ARG A 26 -19.43 -3.19 25.62
CA ARG A 26 -20.16 -4.37 25.14
C ARG A 26 -20.91 -4.02 23.87
N ILE A 27 -20.92 -4.94 22.90
CA ILE A 27 -21.59 -4.73 21.59
C ILE A 27 -23.04 -4.26 21.76
N ASN A 28 -23.81 -4.92 22.64
CA ASN A 28 -25.21 -4.57 22.89
C ASN A 28 -25.43 -3.10 23.29
N ASP A 29 -24.47 -2.49 23.99
CA ASP A 29 -24.60 -1.11 24.49
C ASP A 29 -24.40 -0.07 23.38
N VAL A 30 -23.76 -0.45 22.28
CA VAL A 30 -23.33 0.48 21.23
C VAL A 30 -23.80 0.11 19.81
N GLU A 31 -24.36 -1.09 19.63
CA GLU A 31 -24.81 -1.64 18.35
C GLU A 31 -25.80 -0.72 17.64
N HIS A 32 -26.82 -0.24 18.36
CA HIS A 32 -27.84 0.62 17.75
C HIS A 32 -27.23 1.91 17.19
N ARG A 33 -26.32 2.54 17.96
CA ARG A 33 -25.61 3.75 17.51
C ARG A 33 -24.70 3.43 16.32
N TYR A 34 -24.02 2.29 16.33
CA TYR A 34 -23.21 1.84 15.20
C TYR A 34 -24.05 1.72 13.92
N GLN A 35 -25.17 1.00 13.97
CA GLN A 35 -26.03 0.77 12.81
C GLN A 35 -26.58 2.08 12.25
N GLN A 36 -27.00 3.02 13.12
CA GLN A 36 -27.46 4.34 12.67
C GLN A 36 -26.38 5.10 11.92
N THR A 37 -25.16 5.19 12.48
CA THR A 37 -24.04 5.86 11.79
C THR A 37 -23.66 5.12 10.50
N PHE A 38 -23.67 3.78 10.52
CA PHE A 38 -23.32 2.95 9.36
C PHE A 38 -24.26 3.21 8.18
N LEU A 39 -25.57 3.22 8.41
CA LEU A 39 -26.57 3.47 7.36
C LEU A 39 -26.41 4.86 6.75
N VAL A 40 -26.18 5.88 7.58
CA VAL A 40 -25.99 7.27 7.13
C VAL A 40 -24.72 7.41 6.30
N VAL A 41 -23.60 6.84 6.77
CA VAL A 41 -22.32 6.85 6.03
C VAL A 41 -22.43 6.06 4.73
N ALA A 42 -23.03 4.86 4.76
CA ALA A 42 -23.19 4.03 3.57
C ALA A 42 -24.03 4.70 2.49
N ALA A 43 -25.13 5.34 2.86
CA ALA A 43 -25.98 6.09 1.92
C ALA A 43 -25.24 7.27 1.28
N GLU A 44 -24.44 8.00 2.06
CA GLU A 44 -23.67 9.13 1.55
C GLU A 44 -22.48 8.68 0.66
N LEU A 45 -21.79 7.59 1.00
CA LEU A 45 -20.76 7.03 0.12
C LEU A 45 -21.38 6.58 -1.21
N ALA A 46 -22.53 5.91 -1.17
CA ALA A 46 -23.24 5.46 -2.36
C ALA A 46 -23.70 6.63 -3.26
N SER A 47 -24.21 7.74 -2.68
CA SER A 47 -24.62 8.92 -3.44
C SER A 47 -23.44 9.57 -4.19
N ARG A 48 -22.22 9.42 -3.66
CA ARG A 48 -20.96 9.87 -4.25
C ARG A 48 -20.29 8.83 -5.15
N ARG A 49 -20.91 7.67 -5.36
CA ARG A 49 -20.35 6.53 -6.10
C ARG A 49 -19.02 6.03 -5.53
N ILE A 50 -18.84 6.15 -4.22
CA ILE A 50 -17.71 5.58 -3.48
C ILE A 50 -18.17 4.27 -2.86
N GLU A 51 -17.44 3.19 -3.09
CA GLU A 51 -17.72 1.91 -2.44
C GLU A 51 -17.46 2.01 -0.94
N ASN A 52 -18.38 1.49 -0.12
CA ASN A 52 -18.18 1.43 1.32
C ASN A 52 -17.28 0.24 1.67
N PRO A 53 -16.06 0.46 2.20
CA PRO A 53 -15.13 -0.60 2.48
C PRO A 53 -15.53 -1.36 3.76
N ILE A 54 -16.37 -0.76 4.61
CA ILE A 54 -16.89 -1.39 5.82
C ILE A 54 -18.05 -2.29 5.42
N THR A 55 -17.83 -3.60 5.41
CA THR A 55 -18.85 -4.61 5.05
C THR A 55 -19.64 -5.14 6.25
N PHE A 56 -19.34 -4.67 7.46
CA PHE A 56 -20.01 -5.11 8.69
C PHE A 56 -21.23 -4.23 8.95
N GLY A 57 -22.43 -4.69 8.58
CA GLY A 57 -23.67 -3.98 8.89
C GLY A 57 -23.98 -3.95 10.39
N SER A 58 -23.46 -4.94 11.13
CA SER A 58 -23.55 -5.10 12.57
C SER A 58 -22.17 -5.26 13.21
N LEU A 59 -22.00 -4.84 14.48
CA LEU A 59 -20.80 -5.18 15.25
C LEU A 59 -20.74 -6.68 15.56
N TRP A 60 -21.86 -7.41 15.47
CA TRP A 60 -21.86 -8.87 15.55
C TRP A 60 -21.27 -9.52 14.29
N ASP A 61 -21.45 -8.93 13.11
CA ASP A 61 -20.77 -9.37 11.88
C ASP A 61 -19.25 -9.20 12.03
N TRP A 62 -18.85 -8.05 12.57
CA TRP A 62 -17.45 -7.78 12.89
C TRP A 62 -16.94 -8.78 13.94
N TYR A 63 -17.72 -9.09 14.99
CA TYR A 63 -17.37 -10.07 16.02
C TYR A 63 -17.09 -11.44 15.43
N GLY A 64 -17.97 -11.91 14.54
CA GLY A 64 -17.78 -13.17 13.83
C GLY A 64 -16.44 -13.22 13.11
N ARG A 65 -16.02 -12.10 12.49
CA ARG A 65 -14.73 -12.03 11.79
C ARG A 65 -13.52 -11.99 12.70
N TRP A 66 -13.50 -11.20 13.78
CA TRP A 66 -12.28 -11.16 14.61
C TRP A 66 -12.17 -12.37 15.56
N SER A 67 -13.29 -13.02 15.86
CA SER A 67 -13.31 -14.25 16.68
C SER A 67 -12.96 -15.52 15.90
N SER A 68 -12.94 -15.48 14.56
CA SER A 68 -12.56 -16.62 13.70
C SER A 68 -11.11 -17.08 13.86
N GLY A 69 -10.23 -16.23 14.41
CA GLY A 69 -8.80 -16.47 14.56
C GLY A 69 -7.92 -15.71 13.56
N ASP A 70 -8.50 -15.07 12.54
CA ASP A 70 -7.74 -14.32 11.53
C ASP A 70 -7.08 -13.04 12.07
N LEU A 71 -7.59 -12.52 13.20
CA LEU A 71 -7.12 -11.28 13.84
C LEU A 71 -6.84 -11.54 15.34
N PRO A 72 -5.77 -12.30 15.65
CA PRO A 72 -5.54 -12.87 16.98
C PRO A 72 -5.12 -11.81 18.01
N THR A 73 -4.52 -10.69 17.58
CA THR A 73 -4.00 -9.65 18.48
C THR A 73 -4.79 -8.36 18.35
N TYR A 74 -4.82 -7.55 19.43
CA TYR A 74 -5.40 -6.21 19.38
C TYR A 74 -4.75 -5.33 18.32
N GLN A 75 -3.46 -5.50 18.09
CA GLN A 75 -2.74 -4.78 17.03
C GLN A 75 -3.29 -5.16 15.65
N SER A 76 -3.41 -6.45 15.34
CA SER A 76 -3.94 -6.91 14.05
C SER A 76 -5.35 -6.37 13.74
N ARG A 77 -6.20 -6.23 14.77
CA ARG A 77 -7.56 -5.67 14.65
C ARG A 77 -7.53 -4.17 14.34
N ARG A 78 -6.64 -3.42 15.01
CA ARG A 78 -6.42 -1.98 14.79
C ARG A 78 -5.89 -1.70 13.39
N ASP A 79 -4.89 -2.46 12.96
CA ASP A 79 -4.28 -2.31 11.65
C ASP A 79 -5.30 -2.59 10.55
N PHE A 80 -6.04 -3.71 10.66
CA PHE A 80 -7.06 -4.09 9.70
C PHE A 80 -8.15 -3.02 9.51
N ILE A 81 -8.75 -2.54 10.60
CA ILE A 81 -9.80 -1.50 10.53
C ILE A 81 -9.21 -0.15 10.11
N GLY A 82 -7.98 0.16 10.55
CA GLY A 82 -7.26 1.36 10.16
C GLY A 82 -7.05 1.42 8.65
N GLU A 83 -6.49 0.38 8.05
CA GLU A 83 -6.28 0.28 6.60
C GLU A 83 -7.59 0.44 5.81
N LEU A 84 -8.65 -0.23 6.27
CA LEU A 84 -9.95 -0.24 5.61
C LEU A 84 -10.56 1.18 5.52
N VAL A 85 -10.61 1.88 6.65
CA VAL A 85 -11.32 3.16 6.75
C VAL A 85 -10.44 4.34 6.30
N ASN A 86 -9.14 4.30 6.58
CA ASN A 86 -8.24 5.41 6.22
C ASN A 86 -8.17 5.63 4.70
N SER A 87 -8.25 4.56 3.90
CA SER A 87 -8.22 4.66 2.43
C SER A 87 -9.36 5.55 1.89
N VAL A 88 -10.58 5.40 2.44
CA VAL A 88 -11.73 6.19 2.03
C VAL A 88 -11.73 7.59 2.63
N ILE A 89 -11.27 7.75 3.87
CA ILE A 89 -11.05 9.08 4.45
C ILE A 89 -10.06 9.88 3.59
N ASN A 90 -8.96 9.26 3.15
CA ASN A 90 -7.97 9.90 2.28
C ASN A 90 -8.56 10.25 0.91
N LEU A 91 -9.34 9.36 0.31
CA LEU A 91 -10.07 9.64 -0.92
C LEU A 91 -10.99 10.87 -0.78
N ILE A 92 -11.74 10.97 0.31
CA ILE A 92 -12.66 12.11 0.53
C ILE A 92 -11.87 13.41 0.79
N ARG A 93 -10.75 13.34 1.53
CA ARG A 93 -9.90 14.50 1.83
C ARG A 93 -9.17 15.04 0.60
N THR A 94 -8.68 14.14 -0.26
CA THR A 94 -7.73 14.49 -1.33
C THR A 94 -8.33 14.43 -2.73
N GLY A 95 -9.49 13.78 -2.89
CA GLY A 95 -10.09 13.48 -4.19
C GLY A 95 -9.34 12.41 -5.00
N ARG A 96 -8.34 11.73 -4.41
CA ARG A 96 -7.52 10.70 -5.07
C ARG A 96 -7.86 9.31 -4.54
N GLN A 97 -8.14 8.39 -5.44
CA GLN A 97 -8.30 6.96 -5.10
C GLN A 97 -6.90 6.38 -4.85
N ASP A 98 -6.68 5.77 -3.67
CA ASP A 98 -5.47 4.99 -3.42
C ASP A 98 -5.52 3.71 -4.28
N LEU A 99 -5.05 3.85 -5.53
CA LEU A 99 -4.75 2.74 -6.40
C LEU A 99 -3.23 2.62 -6.54
N PRO A 100 -2.65 1.42 -6.38
CA PRO A 100 -3.24 0.17 -5.89
C PRO A 100 -3.24 0.05 -4.35
N PRO A 101 -3.98 -0.93 -3.76
CA PRO A 101 -3.96 -1.22 -2.32
C PRO A 101 -2.52 -1.43 -1.82
N PRO A 102 -2.23 -1.25 -0.51
CA PRO A 102 -0.88 -1.49 0.03
C PRO A 102 -0.42 -2.93 -0.26
N THR A 103 0.87 -3.12 -0.51
CA THR A 103 1.49 -4.43 -0.76
C THR A 103 1.47 -5.35 0.46
N ARG A 104 1.22 -4.77 1.65
CA ARG A 104 1.38 -5.36 3.00
C ARG A 104 2.83 -5.57 3.41
N TRP A 105 3.79 -5.15 2.59
CA TRP A 105 5.16 -4.97 3.02
C TRP A 105 5.30 -3.58 3.62
N GLN A 106 5.07 -3.48 4.93
CA GLN A 106 4.96 -2.20 5.65
C GLN A 106 6.07 -1.19 5.31
N ARG A 107 7.33 -1.65 5.19
CA ARG A 107 8.45 -0.78 4.85
C ARG A 107 8.37 -0.27 3.40
N VAL A 108 8.00 -1.13 2.44
CA VAL A 108 7.81 -0.77 1.04
C VAL A 108 6.67 0.24 0.91
N ASP A 109 5.52 -0.07 1.52
CA ASP A 109 4.33 0.80 1.47
C ASP A 109 4.61 2.17 2.07
N ARG A 110 5.33 2.24 3.20
CA ARG A 110 5.75 3.50 3.81
C ARG A 110 6.68 4.30 2.91
N CYS A 111 7.68 3.65 2.28
CA CYS A 111 8.60 4.34 1.37
C CYS A 111 7.88 4.89 0.13
N VAL A 112 6.95 4.12 -0.45
CA VAL A 112 6.15 4.56 -1.60
C VAL A 112 5.20 5.70 -1.21
N GLY A 113 4.57 5.64 -0.04
CA GLY A 113 3.74 6.73 0.50
C GLY A 113 4.54 8.03 0.67
N GLU A 114 5.64 7.98 1.42
CA GLU A 114 6.51 9.15 1.65
C GLU A 114 7.07 9.70 0.33
N LEU A 115 7.42 8.83 -0.63
CA LEU A 115 7.86 9.24 -1.98
C LEU A 115 6.79 10.06 -2.71
N ARG A 116 5.53 9.65 -2.65
CA ARG A 116 4.41 10.37 -3.28
C ARG A 116 4.12 11.69 -2.60
N ASP A 117 4.10 11.68 -1.26
CA ASP A 117 3.86 12.87 -0.46
C ASP A 117 4.97 13.91 -0.68
N ARG A 118 6.24 13.45 -0.68
CA ARG A 118 7.40 14.29 -0.95
C ARG A 118 7.32 14.92 -2.34
N LEU A 119 7.02 14.12 -3.37
CA LEU A 119 6.86 14.64 -4.73
C LEU A 119 5.79 15.73 -4.80
N ALA A 120 4.65 15.52 -4.14
CA ALA A 120 3.54 16.48 -4.15
C ALA A 120 3.90 17.82 -3.49
N SER A 121 4.79 17.83 -2.50
CA SER A 121 5.22 19.04 -1.80
C SER A 121 6.53 19.65 -2.32
N SER A 122 7.20 19.01 -3.29
CA SER A 122 8.54 19.43 -3.74
C SER A 122 8.50 20.55 -4.77
N SER A 123 9.39 21.53 -4.62
CA SER A 123 9.54 22.68 -5.52
C SER A 123 11.00 23.04 -5.85
N THR A 124 11.99 22.41 -5.19
CA THR A 124 13.42 22.65 -5.42
C THR A 124 14.18 21.38 -5.82
N GLU A 125 15.37 21.57 -6.40
CA GLU A 125 16.24 20.47 -6.85
C GLU A 125 16.57 19.48 -5.73
N GLU A 126 16.94 19.97 -4.53
CA GLU A 126 17.27 19.13 -3.38
C GLU A 126 16.06 18.30 -2.90
N GLN A 127 14.87 18.87 -3.02
CA GLN A 127 13.62 18.17 -2.70
C GLN A 127 13.33 17.08 -3.75
N PHE A 128 13.58 17.35 -5.03
CA PHE A 128 13.48 16.34 -6.10
C PHE A 128 14.51 15.21 -5.94
N GLN A 129 15.74 15.52 -5.52
CA GLN A 129 16.74 14.50 -5.17
C GLN A 129 16.27 13.62 -3.99
N THR A 130 15.57 14.21 -3.02
CA THR A 130 15.00 13.46 -1.89
C THR A 130 13.95 12.44 -2.36
N VAL A 131 13.16 12.74 -3.39
CA VAL A 131 12.24 11.77 -4.01
C VAL A 131 13.03 10.59 -4.59
N GLY A 132 14.15 10.85 -5.27
CA GLY A 132 15.05 9.81 -5.77
C GLY A 132 15.63 8.92 -4.66
N LEU A 133 16.05 9.52 -3.54
CA LEU A 133 16.52 8.78 -2.36
C LEU A 133 15.44 7.84 -1.80
N LEU A 134 14.20 8.31 -1.67
CA LEU A 134 13.08 7.50 -1.20
C LEU A 134 12.75 6.36 -2.18
N GLY A 135 12.89 6.61 -3.49
CA GLY A 135 12.74 5.58 -4.52
C GLY A 135 13.76 4.45 -4.35
N ARG A 136 15.02 4.81 -4.08
CA ARG A 136 16.07 3.83 -3.77
C ARG A 136 15.73 3.00 -2.54
N GLU A 137 15.32 3.65 -1.46
CA GLU A 137 14.93 2.95 -0.22
C GLU A 137 13.73 2.02 -0.43
N ALA A 138 12.76 2.40 -1.26
CA ALA A 138 11.64 1.55 -1.65
C ALA A 138 12.12 0.29 -2.39
N LEU A 139 13.01 0.43 -3.38
CA LEU A 139 13.54 -0.70 -4.15
C LEU A 139 14.43 -1.63 -3.31
N ILE A 140 15.25 -1.08 -2.41
CA ILE A 140 16.04 -1.91 -1.47
C ILE A 140 15.11 -2.69 -0.55
N SER A 141 14.13 -2.02 0.03
CA SER A 141 13.15 -2.65 0.92
C SER A 141 12.37 -3.74 0.19
N LEU A 142 11.99 -3.50 -1.07
CA LEU A 142 11.31 -4.47 -1.92
C LEU A 142 12.21 -5.68 -2.21
N GLY A 143 13.46 -5.44 -2.64
CA GLY A 143 14.44 -6.50 -2.89
C GLY A 143 14.63 -7.38 -1.67
N GLN A 144 14.79 -6.80 -0.48
CA GLN A 144 14.98 -7.52 0.78
C GLN A 144 13.80 -8.44 1.14
N VAL A 145 12.56 -8.08 0.79
CA VAL A 145 11.38 -8.88 1.15
C VAL A 145 11.03 -9.95 0.12
N VAL A 146 11.52 -9.85 -1.11
CA VAL A 146 11.22 -10.83 -2.18
C VAL A 146 12.39 -11.73 -2.55
N PHE A 147 13.62 -11.29 -2.31
CA PHE A 147 14.82 -12.05 -2.64
C PHE A 147 15.05 -13.20 -1.66
N ASP A 148 15.26 -14.38 -2.22
CA ASP A 148 15.67 -15.60 -1.51
C ASP A 148 16.97 -16.12 -2.16
N PRO A 149 18.13 -16.05 -1.47
CA PRO A 149 19.40 -16.46 -2.04
C PRO A 149 19.48 -17.94 -2.43
N THR A 150 18.57 -18.77 -1.92
CA THR A 150 18.49 -20.20 -2.27
C THR A 150 17.71 -20.44 -3.56
N ARG A 151 16.83 -19.51 -3.93
CA ARG A 151 15.96 -19.60 -5.11
C ARG A 151 16.35 -18.67 -6.24
N HIS A 152 16.94 -17.53 -5.93
CA HIS A 152 17.22 -16.43 -6.86
C HIS A 152 18.71 -16.33 -7.13
N PRO A 153 19.25 -17.11 -8.09
CA PRO A 153 20.66 -17.05 -8.44
C PRO A 153 21.02 -15.69 -9.03
N SER A 154 22.26 -15.27 -8.79
CA SER A 154 22.80 -14.06 -9.41
C SER A 154 22.76 -14.15 -10.93
N THR A 155 22.32 -13.08 -11.58
CA THR A 155 22.25 -12.98 -13.05
C THR A 155 23.55 -12.53 -13.69
N ASP A 156 24.45 -11.90 -12.93
CA ASP A 156 25.75 -11.38 -13.41
C ASP A 156 26.95 -12.07 -12.74
N GLY A 157 26.71 -13.10 -11.92
CA GLY A 157 27.74 -13.81 -11.15
C GLY A 157 28.17 -13.10 -9.87
N VAL A 158 27.65 -11.90 -9.58
CA VAL A 158 27.94 -11.15 -8.36
C VAL A 158 26.82 -11.39 -7.34
N GLN A 159 27.19 -11.81 -6.13
CA GLN A 159 26.21 -11.99 -5.06
C GLN A 159 25.70 -10.63 -4.55
N PRO A 160 24.38 -10.40 -4.48
CA PRO A 160 23.83 -9.14 -4.01
C PRO A 160 24.22 -8.87 -2.54
N SER A 161 24.69 -7.65 -2.25
CA SER A 161 24.84 -7.19 -0.86
C SER A 161 23.46 -6.94 -0.23
N PRO A 162 23.31 -6.87 1.12
CA PRO A 162 22.03 -6.61 1.78
C PRO A 162 21.32 -5.31 1.35
N THR A 163 22.05 -4.37 0.75
CA THR A 163 21.54 -3.08 0.26
C THR A 163 21.53 -2.97 -1.27
N ASP A 164 21.85 -4.05 -1.98
CA ASP A 164 21.84 -4.09 -3.45
C ASP A 164 20.45 -4.49 -3.99
N GLY A 165 19.49 -3.59 -3.81
CA GLY A 165 18.11 -3.80 -4.25
C GLY A 165 17.98 -4.10 -5.74
N LYS A 166 18.85 -3.51 -6.59
CA LYS A 166 18.81 -3.75 -8.05
C LYS A 166 19.08 -5.22 -8.36
N ARG A 167 20.21 -5.77 -7.88
CA ARG A 167 20.56 -7.17 -8.16
C ARG A 167 19.58 -8.16 -7.54
N MET A 168 19.09 -7.88 -6.33
CA MET A 168 18.06 -8.68 -5.68
C MET A 168 16.79 -8.79 -6.56
N LEU A 169 16.32 -7.65 -7.06
CA LEU A 169 15.12 -7.59 -7.89
C LEU A 169 15.35 -8.19 -9.28
N GLU A 170 16.53 -8.01 -9.88
CA GLU A 170 16.89 -8.64 -11.15
C GLU A 170 16.89 -10.16 -11.04
N ALA A 171 17.44 -10.71 -9.96
CA ALA A 171 17.45 -12.16 -9.70
C ALA A 171 16.03 -12.71 -9.45
N PHE A 172 15.21 -11.99 -8.68
CA PHE A 172 13.79 -12.33 -8.49
C PHE A 172 13.04 -12.35 -9.82
N ILE A 173 13.13 -11.26 -10.61
CA ILE A 173 12.46 -11.13 -11.91
C ILE A 173 12.93 -12.22 -12.88
N ALA A 174 14.22 -12.53 -12.92
CA ALA A 174 14.76 -13.56 -13.80
C ALA A 174 14.23 -14.96 -13.45
N THR A 175 14.01 -15.23 -12.17
CA THR A 175 13.56 -16.54 -11.68
C THR A 175 12.05 -16.69 -11.77
N GLU A 176 11.28 -15.77 -11.19
CA GLU A 176 9.82 -15.91 -11.07
C GLU A 176 9.09 -15.66 -12.40
N LEU A 177 9.70 -14.88 -13.31
CA LEU A 177 9.19 -14.67 -14.66
C LEU A 177 10.04 -15.42 -15.70
N ALA A 178 10.55 -16.61 -15.36
CA ALA A 178 11.32 -17.44 -16.28
C ALA A 178 10.44 -18.04 -17.40
N GLY A 179 11.07 -18.42 -18.52
CA GLY A 179 10.37 -19.03 -19.65
C GLY A 179 9.75 -18.04 -20.65
N GLY A 180 9.30 -18.56 -21.79
CA GLY A 180 8.79 -17.74 -22.91
C GLY A 180 7.45 -17.08 -22.63
N ALA A 181 6.56 -17.73 -21.88
CA ALA A 181 5.23 -17.22 -21.55
C ALA A 181 5.26 -15.89 -20.77
N TYR A 182 6.34 -15.63 -20.04
CA TYR A 182 6.52 -14.41 -19.24
C TYR A 182 7.52 -13.42 -19.85
N GLU A 183 7.91 -13.58 -21.12
CA GLU A 183 8.95 -12.76 -21.74
C GLU A 183 8.61 -11.26 -21.70
N GLU A 184 7.40 -10.88 -22.08
CA GLU A 184 6.96 -9.48 -22.12
C GLU A 184 6.94 -8.86 -20.71
N GLY A 185 6.37 -9.58 -19.75
CA GLY A 185 6.34 -9.17 -18.34
C GLY A 185 7.74 -9.02 -17.76
N ARG A 186 8.63 -9.97 -18.03
CA ARG A 186 10.04 -9.93 -17.60
C ARG A 186 10.77 -8.74 -18.20
N ARG A 187 10.59 -8.47 -19.50
CA ARG A 187 11.21 -7.33 -20.20
C ARG A 187 10.72 -6.00 -19.64
N HIS A 188 9.41 -5.88 -19.41
CA HIS A 188 8.82 -4.68 -18.82
C HIS A 188 9.33 -4.43 -17.40
N ALA A 189 9.35 -5.47 -16.55
CA ALA A 189 9.83 -5.37 -15.17
C ALA A 189 11.30 -4.92 -15.10
N LYS A 190 12.17 -5.49 -15.93
CA LYS A 190 13.59 -5.10 -16.01
C LYS A 190 13.76 -3.66 -16.48
N SER A 191 13.06 -3.27 -17.55
CA SER A 191 13.13 -1.91 -18.08
C SER A 191 12.65 -0.87 -17.07
N ALA A 192 11.53 -1.13 -16.38
CA ALA A 192 11.03 -0.26 -15.33
C ALA A 192 12.01 -0.13 -14.14
N LEU A 193 12.64 -1.25 -13.74
CA LEU A 193 13.66 -1.26 -12.68
C LEU A 193 14.90 -0.45 -13.07
N GLU A 194 15.44 -0.67 -14.26
CA GLU A 194 16.60 0.07 -14.78
C GLU A 194 16.31 1.58 -14.86
N PHE A 195 15.12 1.94 -15.35
CA PHE A 195 14.70 3.33 -15.44
C PHE A 195 14.55 3.98 -14.08
N ALA A 196 13.93 3.29 -13.11
CA ALA A 196 13.81 3.78 -11.73
C ALA A 196 15.19 4.02 -11.11
N VAL A 197 16.10 3.04 -11.19
CA VAL A 197 17.47 3.15 -10.64
C VAL A 197 18.25 4.30 -11.28
N ALA A 198 18.13 4.50 -12.60
CA ALA A 198 18.82 5.57 -13.30
C ALA A 198 18.40 6.97 -12.82
N LEU A 199 17.15 7.14 -12.37
CA LEU A 199 16.62 8.43 -11.91
C LEU A 199 16.98 8.74 -10.45
N GLN A 200 17.22 7.72 -9.61
CA GLN A 200 17.52 7.88 -8.18
C GLN A 200 18.79 8.68 -7.88
N HIS A 201 19.74 8.71 -8.82
CA HIS A 201 21.06 9.29 -8.64
C HIS A 201 21.27 10.63 -9.37
N ARG A 202 20.22 11.19 -9.98
CA ARG A 202 20.34 12.45 -10.73
C ARG A 202 20.55 13.61 -9.76
N ARG A 203 21.76 14.17 -9.75
CA ARG A 203 22.11 15.35 -8.94
C ARG A 203 21.40 16.62 -9.43
N THR A 204 21.10 16.74 -10.71
CA THR A 204 20.35 17.87 -11.28
C THR A 204 18.89 17.49 -11.50
N ALA A 205 18.25 16.91 -10.48
CA ALA A 205 16.89 16.38 -10.62
C ALA A 205 15.87 17.51 -10.81
N THR A 206 15.10 17.44 -11.90
CA THR A 206 13.92 18.30 -12.10
C THR A 206 12.67 17.66 -11.48
N PHE A 207 11.58 18.43 -11.39
CA PHE A 207 10.26 17.87 -11.04
C PHE A 207 9.89 16.67 -11.93
N ARG A 208 10.18 16.75 -13.23
CA ARG A 208 9.87 15.67 -14.18
C ARG A 208 10.70 14.43 -13.89
N ASP A 209 11.98 14.58 -13.54
CA ASP A 209 12.83 13.43 -13.16
C ASP A 209 12.31 12.76 -11.89
N ALA A 210 11.97 13.55 -10.87
CA ALA A 210 11.38 13.03 -9.63
C ALA A 210 10.03 12.35 -9.86
N ALA A 211 9.17 12.93 -10.69
CA ALA A 211 7.88 12.34 -11.04
C ALA A 211 8.04 11.02 -11.81
N MET A 212 8.95 10.96 -12.78
CA MET A 212 9.26 9.72 -13.49
C MET A 212 9.88 8.67 -12.55
N CYS A 213 10.72 9.09 -11.59
CA CYS A 213 11.31 8.19 -10.60
C CYS A 213 10.22 7.58 -9.70
N ALA A 214 9.28 8.41 -9.26
CA ALA A 214 8.17 8.01 -8.43
C ALA A 214 7.25 7.01 -9.13
N GLU A 215 6.90 7.29 -10.39
CA GLU A 215 6.08 6.42 -11.22
C GLU A 215 6.79 5.09 -11.48
N ALA A 216 8.04 5.12 -11.94
CA ALA A 216 8.81 3.92 -12.24
C ALA A 216 9.01 3.03 -11.00
N THR A 217 9.32 3.64 -9.85
CA THR A 217 9.43 2.92 -8.57
C THR A 217 8.10 2.26 -8.19
N THR A 218 6.99 3.01 -8.30
CA THR A 218 5.65 2.50 -8.02
C THR A 218 5.29 1.35 -8.95
N ALA A 219 5.58 1.46 -10.25
CA ALA A 219 5.31 0.42 -11.23
C ALA A 219 6.07 -0.88 -10.91
N VAL A 220 7.35 -0.79 -10.55
CA VAL A 220 8.15 -1.95 -10.11
C VAL A 220 7.54 -2.59 -8.87
N VAL A 221 7.22 -1.81 -7.84
CA VAL A 221 6.60 -2.32 -6.60
C VAL A 221 5.30 -3.07 -6.91
N ASN A 222 4.45 -2.49 -7.75
CA ASN A 222 3.15 -3.07 -8.09
C ASN A 222 3.28 -4.36 -8.89
N LEU A 223 4.16 -4.38 -9.89
CA LEU A 223 4.41 -5.56 -10.69
C LEU A 223 4.96 -6.70 -9.82
N ILE A 224 5.95 -6.40 -8.96
CA ILE A 224 6.54 -7.40 -8.06
C ILE A 224 5.51 -7.90 -7.04
N ALA A 225 4.63 -7.03 -6.54
CA ALA A 225 3.55 -7.45 -5.65
C ALA A 225 2.57 -8.42 -6.34
N ILE A 226 2.27 -8.22 -7.64
CA ILE A 226 1.47 -9.17 -8.43
C ILE A 226 2.21 -10.50 -8.56
N VAL A 227 3.47 -10.48 -8.99
CA VAL A 227 4.28 -11.69 -9.20
C VAL A 227 4.48 -12.47 -7.90
N ALA A 228 4.59 -11.79 -6.76
CA ALA A 228 4.71 -12.39 -5.44
C ALA A 228 3.37 -12.87 -4.83
N GLY A 229 2.28 -12.84 -5.59
CA GLY A 229 0.95 -13.30 -5.15
C GLY A 229 0.27 -12.39 -4.10
N ARG A 230 0.79 -11.17 -3.88
CA ARG A 230 0.17 -10.22 -2.91
C ARG A 230 -1.15 -9.65 -3.42
N ARG A 231 -1.44 -9.83 -4.70
CA ARG A 231 -2.65 -9.34 -5.38
C ARG A 231 -3.60 -10.46 -5.79
N ASP A 232 -3.29 -11.70 -5.43
CA ASP A 232 -4.15 -12.82 -5.78
C ASP A 232 -5.51 -12.70 -5.06
N PRO A 233 -6.63 -13.01 -5.75
CA PRO A 233 -7.93 -13.10 -5.11
C PRO A 233 -7.89 -14.09 -3.95
N LYS A 234 -8.54 -13.74 -2.84
CA LYS A 234 -8.76 -14.67 -1.72
C LYS A 234 -10.03 -15.47 -1.90
#